data_AF-A0A7S3HYP9-F1
#
_entry.id   AF-A0A7S3HYP9-F1
#
_cell.length_a   1.000
_cell.length_b   1.000
_cell.length_c   1.000
_cell.angle_alpha   90.00
_cell.angle_beta   90.00
_cell.angle_gamma   90.00
#
_symmetry.space_group_name_H-M   'P 1'
#
loop_
_entity.id
_entity.type
_entity.pdbx_description
1 polymer ?
#
loop_
_entity_poly.entity_id
_entity_poly.type
_entity_poly.pdbx_seq_one_letter_code
_entity_poly.pdbx_strand_id
1 'polypeptide(L)'
;MDLLRNFDSQGGFFRGSKDKMDKQSEIFRQLSFLIFSTKKDQIRDQLDPLLKKMVDSFKASDKEQSFVMALFLLSRILMLRLGRRKLAEALKFLWPHLQAELVSVFDDPQNQ
;
A
#
# COMPACT_ATOMS: atom_id res chain seq x y z
N MET A 1 -8.73 -13.54 2.94
CA MET A 1 -7.74 -12.57 3.50
C MET A 1 -6.39 -13.23 3.76
N ASP A 2 -6.16 -14.37 3.12
CA ASP A 2 -4.92 -15.12 3.18
C ASP A 2 -3.76 -14.38 2.50
N LEU A 3 -4.06 -13.44 1.58
CA LEU A 3 -3.06 -12.58 0.93
C LEU A 3 -2.28 -11.69 1.91
N LEU A 4 -2.94 -11.13 2.94
CA LEU A 4 -2.26 -10.34 3.97
C LEU A 4 -1.38 -11.23 4.88
N ARG A 5 -1.81 -12.46 5.15
CA ARG A 5 -1.02 -13.43 5.93
C ARG A 5 0.17 -13.99 5.13
N ASN A 6 -0.02 -14.22 3.84
CA ASN A 6 1.03 -14.67 2.92
C ASN A 6 2.08 -13.58 2.64
N PHE A 7 1.75 -12.32 2.90
CA PHE A 7 2.72 -11.23 2.83
C PHE A 7 3.87 -11.44 3.82
N ASP A 8 3.60 -11.95 5.03
CA ASP A 8 4.60 -12.14 6.07
C ASP A 8 5.35 -13.47 5.96
N SER A 9 4.76 -14.53 5.38
CA SER A 9 5.38 -15.86 5.32
C SER A 9 6.43 -16.05 4.21
N GLN A 10 6.58 -15.08 3.29
CA GLN A 10 7.54 -15.17 2.18
C GLN A 10 8.95 -14.62 2.52
N GLY A 11 9.40 -14.86 3.76
CA GLY A 11 10.75 -14.56 4.24
C GLY A 11 11.81 -15.64 3.94
N GLY A 12 11.49 -16.63 3.10
CA GLY A 12 12.38 -17.73 2.75
C GLY A 12 12.84 -17.71 1.30
N PHE A 13 14.12 -17.42 1.10
CA PHE A 13 14.96 -17.99 0.02
C PHE A 13 14.65 -17.59 -1.45
N PHE A 14 14.63 -16.29 -1.83
CA PHE A 14 14.73 -15.90 -3.26
C PHE A 14 15.54 -14.61 -3.51
N ARG A 15 16.29 -14.66 -4.61
CA ARG A 15 17.11 -13.62 -5.28
C ARG A 15 16.48 -12.22 -5.30
N GLY A 16 17.29 -11.20 -5.04
CA GLY A 16 17.09 -9.79 -5.44
C GLY A 16 16.06 -8.96 -4.66
N SER A 17 16.46 -7.77 -4.19
CA SER A 17 15.53 -6.77 -3.60
C SER A 17 14.38 -6.41 -4.56
N LYS A 18 14.68 -6.37 -5.86
CA LYS A 18 13.74 -6.11 -6.97
C LYS A 18 12.62 -7.14 -7.07
N ASP A 19 12.95 -8.43 -7.18
CA ASP A 19 11.95 -9.51 -7.29
C ASP A 19 10.99 -9.54 -6.08
N LYS A 20 11.48 -9.17 -4.90
CA LYS A 20 10.66 -9.04 -3.70
C LYS A 20 9.67 -7.88 -3.84
N MET A 21 10.11 -6.72 -4.32
CA MET A 21 9.23 -5.56 -4.51
C MET A 21 8.19 -5.77 -5.60
N ASP A 22 8.55 -6.42 -6.71
CA ASP A 22 7.61 -6.74 -7.77
C ASP A 22 6.48 -7.66 -7.26
N LYS A 23 6.84 -8.69 -6.47
CA LYS A 23 5.85 -9.55 -5.81
C LYS A 23 4.95 -8.79 -4.84
N GLN A 24 5.52 -7.89 -4.03
CA GLN A 24 4.71 -7.09 -3.12
C GLN A 24 3.81 -6.10 -3.85
N SER A 25 4.27 -5.52 -4.96
CA SER A 25 3.45 -4.66 -5.84
C SER A 25 2.24 -5.42 -6.35
N GLU A 26 2.44 -6.66 -6.81
CA GLU A 26 1.36 -7.52 -7.28
C GLU A 26 0.36 -7.85 -6.16
N ILE A 27 0.84 -8.16 -4.95
CA ILE A 27 -0.05 -8.37 -3.79
C ILE A 27 -0.88 -7.12 -3.49
N PHE A 28 -0.29 -5.92 -3.52
CA PHE A 28 -1.03 -4.67 -3.30
C PHE A 28 -2.07 -4.41 -4.40
N ARG A 29 -1.77 -4.74 -5.66
CA ARG A 29 -2.75 -4.66 -6.76
C ARG A 29 -3.92 -5.62 -6.53
N GLN A 30 -3.63 -6.87 -6.15
CA GLN A 30 -4.67 -7.86 -5.85
C GLN A 30 -5.53 -7.45 -4.66
N LEU A 31 -4.92 -6.94 -3.58
CA LEU A 31 -5.64 -6.39 -2.44
C LEU A 31 -6.52 -5.19 -2.85
N SER A 32 -6.01 -4.30 -3.70
CA SER A 32 -6.79 -3.18 -4.23
C SER A 32 -8.04 -3.67 -4.97
N PHE A 33 -7.89 -4.65 -5.85
CA PHE A 33 -9.01 -5.25 -6.57
C PHE A 33 -10.01 -5.93 -5.62
N LEU A 34 -9.51 -6.72 -4.67
CA LEU A 34 -10.34 -7.41 -3.68
C LEU A 34 -11.18 -6.41 -2.88
N ILE A 35 -10.54 -5.40 -2.28
CA ILE A 35 -11.22 -4.37 -1.48
C ILE A 35 -12.25 -3.62 -2.32
N PHE A 36 -11.91 -3.27 -3.57
CA PHE A 36 -12.83 -2.61 -4.49
C PHE A 36 -14.09 -3.45 -4.75
N SER A 37 -13.91 -4.76 -4.95
CA SER A 37 -15.01 -5.70 -5.25
C SER A 37 -15.91 -6.03 -4.03
N THR A 38 -15.38 -5.91 -2.81
CA THR A 38 -16.13 -6.18 -1.57
C THR A 38 -17.14 -5.07 -1.26
N LYS A 39 -18.15 -5.30 -0.40
CA LYS A 39 -19.10 -4.25 0.01
C LYS A 39 -18.40 -3.17 0.84
N LYS A 40 -19.02 -1.98 0.89
CA LYS A 40 -18.51 -0.84 1.68
C LYS A 40 -18.25 -1.27 3.14
N ASP A 41 -17.12 -0.84 3.69
CA ASP A 41 -16.72 -1.10 5.09
C ASP A 41 -16.50 -2.56 5.50
N GLN A 42 -16.53 -3.52 4.56
CA GLN A 42 -16.42 -4.96 4.84
C GLN A 42 -15.01 -5.39 5.32
N ILE A 43 -13.98 -4.56 5.11
CA ILE A 43 -12.59 -4.87 5.48
C ILE A 43 -12.19 -4.39 6.88
N ARG A 44 -13.17 -4.05 7.73
CA ARG A 44 -12.94 -3.41 9.03
C ARG A 44 -11.88 -4.11 9.86
N ASP A 45 -11.99 -5.43 10.01
CA ASP A 45 -11.15 -6.20 10.94
C ASP A 45 -9.72 -6.39 10.42
N GLN A 46 -9.49 -6.05 9.16
CA GLN A 46 -8.19 -6.17 8.52
C GLN A 46 -7.62 -4.83 8.07
N LEU A 47 -8.32 -3.73 8.37
CA LEU A 47 -7.89 -2.39 8.00
C LEU A 47 -6.60 -2.03 8.73
N ASP A 48 -6.55 -2.20 10.05
CA ASP A 48 -5.36 -1.86 10.85
C ASP A 48 -4.09 -2.61 10.42
N PRO A 49 -4.09 -3.95 10.25
CA PRO A 49 -2.90 -4.65 9.76
C PRO A 49 -2.52 -4.24 8.34
N LEU A 50 -3.51 -3.96 7.47
CA LEU A 50 -3.25 -3.45 6.13
C LEU A 50 -2.57 -2.06 6.17
N LEU A 51 -3.10 -1.14 6.98
CA LEU A 51 -2.55 0.20 7.12
C LEU A 51 -1.12 0.18 7.67
N LYS A 52 -0.88 -0.64 8.71
CA LYS A 52 0.47 -0.84 9.25
C LYS A 52 1.43 -1.30 8.15
N LYS A 53 0.99 -2.26 7.33
CA LYS A 53 1.81 -2.79 6.24
C LYS A 53 2.10 -1.77 5.16
N MET A 54 1.09 -0.98 4.77
CA MET A 54 1.27 0.12 3.82
C MET A 54 2.27 1.15 4.35
N VAL A 55 2.18 1.53 5.62
CA VAL A 55 3.13 2.46 6.26
C VAL A 55 4.55 1.91 6.22
N ASP A 56 4.74 0.63 6.58
CA ASP A 56 6.06 -0.02 6.52
C ASP A 56 6.60 -0.04 5.08
N SER A 57 5.74 -0.30 4.10
CA SER A 57 6.08 -0.26 2.67
C SER A 57 6.43 1.13 2.17
N PHE A 58 5.75 2.19 2.62
CA PHE A 58 6.12 3.57 2.30
C PHE A 58 7.49 3.96 2.89
N LYS A 59 7.90 3.39 4.03
CA LYS A 59 9.20 3.68 4.66
C LYS A 59 10.39 2.97 4.01
N ALA A 60 10.17 2.07 3.05
CA ALA A 60 11.26 1.41 2.33
C ALA A 60 12.12 2.45 1.57
N SER A 61 13.44 2.32 1.64
CA SER A 61 14.39 3.28 1.06
C SER A 61 14.55 3.16 -0.45
N ASP A 62 14.51 1.94 -1.00
CA ASP A 62 14.76 1.67 -2.43
C ASP A 62 13.48 1.22 -3.13
N LYS A 63 12.49 2.09 -3.25
CA LYS A 63 11.19 1.77 -3.86
C LYS A 63 11.24 1.91 -5.37
N GLU A 64 10.87 0.85 -6.09
CA GLU A 64 10.59 0.96 -7.51
C GLU A 64 9.30 1.74 -7.77
N GLN A 65 9.23 2.49 -8.88
CA GLN A 65 8.05 3.26 -9.26
C GLN A 65 6.79 2.39 -9.35
N SER A 66 6.92 1.17 -9.87
CA SER A 66 5.83 0.18 -9.99
C SER A 66 5.22 -0.18 -8.63
N PHE A 67 6.04 -0.20 -7.58
CA PHE A 67 5.66 -0.50 -6.20
C PHE A 67 4.96 0.70 -5.57
N VAL A 68 5.51 1.91 -5.74
CA VAL A 68 4.89 3.17 -5.30
C VAL A 68 3.50 3.34 -5.93
N MET A 69 3.37 3.09 -7.22
CA MET A 69 2.07 3.14 -7.92
C MET A 69 1.04 2.16 -7.34
N ALA A 70 1.46 0.96 -6.92
CA ALA A 70 0.55 -0.01 -6.30
C ALA A 70 0.07 0.46 -4.92
N LEU A 71 0.95 1.09 -4.13
CA LEU A 71 0.57 1.70 -2.84
C LEU A 71 -0.42 2.88 -3.02
N PHE A 72 -0.19 3.74 -4.02
CA PHE A 72 -1.13 4.83 -4.35
C PHE A 72 -2.47 4.29 -4.84
N LEU A 73 -2.47 3.26 -5.68
CA LEU A 73 -3.70 2.59 -6.13
C LEU A 73 -4.51 2.08 -4.93
N LEU A 74 -3.86 1.36 -4.02
CA LEU A 74 -4.50 0.84 -2.82
C LEU A 74 -5.06 1.97 -1.94
N SER A 75 -4.28 3.04 -1.73
CA SER A 75 -4.71 4.21 -0.96
C SER A 75 -5.96 4.85 -1.58
N ARG A 76 -6.01 4.98 -2.91
CA ARG A 76 -7.18 5.47 -3.63
C ARG A 76 -8.40 4.56 -3.44
N ILE A 77 -8.23 3.24 -3.52
CA ILE A 77 -9.33 2.30 -3.28
C ILE A 77 -9.87 2.44 -1.85
N LEU A 78 -9.00 2.59 -0.84
CA LEU A 78 -9.43 2.82 0.54
C LEU A 78 -10.28 4.10 0.65
N MET A 79 -9.89 5.19 -0.02
CA MET A 79 -10.68 6.43 -0.07
C MET A 79 -12.08 6.23 -0.66
N LEU A 80 -12.22 5.34 -1.66
CA LEU A 80 -13.50 5.06 -2.31
C LEU A 80 -14.38 4.08 -1.52
N ARG A 81 -13.78 3.16 -0.76
CA ARG A 81 -14.51 2.03 -0.13
C ARG A 81 -14.76 2.18 1.37
N LEU A 82 -14.03 3.06 2.06
CA LEU A 82 -14.24 3.31 3.49
C LEU A 82 -15.33 4.35 3.74
N GLY A 83 -16.12 4.17 4.79
CA GLY A 83 -16.98 5.21 5.32
C GLY A 83 -16.18 6.39 5.87
N ARG A 84 -16.79 7.60 5.90
CA ARG A 84 -16.10 8.87 6.25
C ARG A 84 -15.27 8.79 7.54
N ARG A 85 -15.81 8.19 8.59
CA ARG A 85 -15.14 8.08 9.90
C ARG A 85 -13.87 7.23 9.82
N LYS A 86 -13.98 6.01 9.29
CA LYS A 86 -12.83 5.10 9.14
C LYS A 86 -11.81 5.63 8.14
N LEU A 87 -12.28 6.29 7.09
CA LEU A 87 -11.40 6.96 6.14
C LEU A 87 -10.57 8.04 6.82
N ALA A 88 -11.19 8.89 7.65
CA ALA A 88 -10.48 9.91 8.39
C ALA A 88 -9.44 9.30 9.35
N GLU A 89 -9.77 8.21 10.02
CA GLU A 89 -8.84 7.46 10.87
C GLU A 89 -7.66 6.89 10.06
N ALA A 90 -7.94 6.21 8.94
CA ALA A 90 -6.92 5.65 8.06
C ALA A 90 -6.00 6.73 7.46
N LEU A 91 -6.57 7.86 7.04
CA LEU A 91 -5.80 8.97 6.47
C LEU A 91 -4.89 9.63 7.50
N LYS A 92 -5.26 9.69 8.78
CA LYS A 92 -4.32 10.20 9.82
C LYS A 92 -3.02 9.40 9.86
N PHE A 93 -3.08 8.09 9.60
CA PHE A 93 -1.90 7.24 9.54
C PHE A 93 -1.17 7.32 8.20
N LEU A 94 -1.89 7.29 7.07
CA LEU A 94 -1.28 7.24 5.74
C LEU A 94 -0.83 8.60 5.22
N TRP A 95 -1.48 9.69 5.61
CA TRP A 95 -1.30 11.02 5.00
C TRP A 95 0.14 11.53 5.06
N PRO A 96 0.88 11.46 6.18
CA PRO A 96 2.26 11.92 6.22
C PRO A 96 3.15 11.18 5.21
N HIS A 97 2.90 9.88 5.01
CA HIS A 97 3.65 9.05 4.08
C HIS A 97 3.28 9.37 2.63
N LEU A 98 1.98 9.48 2.33
CA LEU A 98 1.50 9.89 1.00
C LEU A 98 2.04 11.27 0.61
N GLN A 99 2.04 12.23 1.54
CA GLN A 99 2.56 13.56 1.31
C GLN A 99 4.07 13.54 1.06
N ALA A 100 4.84 12.76 1.81
CA ALA A 100 6.28 12.60 1.58
C ALA A 100 6.58 12.04 0.19
N GLU A 101 5.86 11.01 -0.25
CA GLU A 101 6.01 10.49 -1.62
C GLU A 101 5.65 11.54 -2.67
N LEU A 102 4.56 12.30 -2.48
CA LEU A 102 4.14 13.34 -3.42
C LEU A 102 5.18 14.47 -3.52
N VAL A 103 5.78 14.88 -2.41
CA VAL A 103 6.86 15.89 -2.40
C VAL A 103 8.09 15.36 -3.14
N SER A 104 8.45 14.09 -2.90
CA SER A 104 9.62 13.47 -3.53
C SER A 104 9.58 13.47 -5.06
N VAL A 105 8.37 13.46 -5.66
CA VAL A 105 8.19 13.56 -7.12
C VAL A 105 8.67 14.91 -7.66
N PHE A 106 8.53 15.98 -6.89
CA PHE A 106 8.96 17.33 -7.27
C PHE A 106 10.44 17.58 -7.00
N ASP A 107 11.03 16.83 -6.06
CA ASP A 107 12.45 16.90 -5.72
C ASP A 107 13.33 16.03 -6.62
N ASP A 108 12.73 15.19 -7.48
CA ASP A 108 13.46 14.34 -8.42
C ASP A 108 14.14 15.20 -9.51
N PRO A 109 15.49 15.21 -9.60
CA PRO A 109 16.22 15.97 -10.61
C PRO A 109 15.87 15.62 -12.05
N GLN A 110 15.26 14.45 -12.30
CA GLN A 110 14.81 14.06 -13.63
C GLN A 110 13.49 14.74 -14.08
N ASN A 111 12.78 15.39 -13.15
CA ASN A 111 11.54 16.13 -13.41
C ASN A 111 11.72 17.66 -13.48
N GLN A 112 12.95 18.17 -13.36
CA GLN A 112 13.33 19.58 -13.55
C GLN A 112 14.00 19.78 -14.92
#